data_AF-A0A7C7QXF6-F1
#
_entry.id   AF-A0A7C7QXF6-F1
#
_cell.length_a   1.000
_cell.length_b   1.000
_cell.length_c   1.000
_cell.angle_alpha   90.00
_cell.angle_beta   90.00
_cell.angle_gamma   90.00
#
_symmetry.space_group_name_H-M   'P 1'
#
loop_
_entity.id
_entity.type
_entity.pdbx_description
1 polymer ?
#
loop_
_entity_poly.entity_id
_entity_poly.type
_entity_poly.pdbx_seq_one_letter_code
_entity_poly.pdbx_strand_id
1 'polypeptide(L)'
;EELSGEKVDVIRWSDDIAELIRRALAPSHPQKIKLFTYERRAEVAVPEDELSLAIGKRGINVKLASKLTGWHIDVLSTKDFEKLEELRQKQNEQQNSED
;
A
#
# COMPACT_ATOMS: atom_id res chain seq x y z
N GLU A 1 31.35 -14.71 -2.64
CA GLU A 1 30.23 -15.08 -3.53
C GLU A 1 29.33 -13.88 -3.62
N GLU A 2 29.36 -13.23 -4.78
CA GLU A 2 28.58 -12.02 -5.07
C GLU A 2 27.11 -12.42 -5.19
N LEU A 3 26.22 -11.61 -4.59
CA LEU A 3 24.77 -11.73 -4.71
C LEU A 3 24.41 -11.96 -6.19
N SER A 4 23.79 -13.09 -6.52
CA SER A 4 23.48 -13.59 -7.89
C SER A 4 22.51 -12.70 -8.70
N GLY A 5 22.80 -11.41 -8.84
CA GLY A 5 21.94 -10.44 -9.53
C GLY A 5 20.70 -10.01 -8.73
N GLU A 6 20.64 -10.28 -7.42
CA GLU A 6 19.58 -9.79 -6.55
C GLU A 6 19.75 -8.28 -6.28
N LYS A 7 18.69 -7.49 -6.54
CA LYS A 7 18.69 -6.06 -6.27
C LYS A 7 18.39 -5.81 -4.79
N VAL A 8 19.31 -5.14 -4.11
CA VAL A 8 19.17 -4.76 -2.69
C VAL A 8 18.89 -3.27 -2.60
N ASP A 9 17.75 -2.92 -2.03
CA ASP A 9 17.37 -1.55 -1.73
C ASP A 9 17.50 -1.30 -0.22
N VAL A 10 18.13 -0.18 0.16
CA VAL A 10 18.30 0.24 1.56
C VAL A 10 17.38 1.42 1.83
N ILE A 11 16.48 1.27 2.79
CA ILE A 11 15.55 2.33 3.20
C ILE A 11 15.80 2.74 4.66
N ARG A 12 15.47 3.99 4.99
CA ARG A 12 15.51 4.45 6.39
C ARG A 12 14.28 3.96 7.14
N TRP A 13 14.50 3.32 8.29
CA TRP A 13 13.44 2.97 9.23
C TRP A 13 12.65 4.20 9.69
N SER A 14 11.39 3.99 10.05
CA SER A 14 10.49 4.99 10.61
C SER A 14 9.52 4.29 11.57
N ASP A 15 9.26 4.90 12.72
CA ASP A 15 8.23 4.41 13.65
C ASP A 15 6.81 4.83 13.23
N ASP A 16 6.70 5.85 12.38
CA ASP A 16 5.46 6.13 11.65
C ASP A 16 5.29 5.07 10.57
N ILE A 17 4.26 4.23 10.74
CA ILE A 17 3.96 3.12 9.84
C ILE A 17 3.58 3.57 8.43
N ALA A 18 2.90 4.72 8.27
CA ALA A 18 2.55 5.23 6.94
C ALA A 18 3.82 5.62 6.18
N GLU A 19 4.77 6.26 6.86
CA GLU A 19 6.07 6.62 6.29
C GLU A 19 6.94 5.38 6.02
N LEU A 20 6.93 4.39 6.91
CA LEU A 20 7.65 3.13 6.70
C LEU A 20 7.11 2.38 5.48
N ILE A 21 5.78 2.27 5.32
CA ILE A 21 5.14 1.66 4.15
C ILE A 21 5.49 2.44 2.88
N ARG A 22 5.44 3.78 2.93
CA ARG A 22 5.81 4.63 1.78
C ARG A 22 7.23 4.33 1.31
N ARG A 23 8.19 4.25 2.22
CA ARG A 23 9.59 3.94 1.89
C ARG A 23 9.77 2.50 1.42
N ALA A 24 9.05 1.56 2.00
CA ALA A 24 9.13 0.14 1.66
C ALA A 24 8.62 -0.18 0.24
N LEU A 25 7.79 0.70 -0.34
CA LEU A 25 7.28 0.56 -1.71
C LEU A 25 8.15 1.27 -2.76
N ALA A 26 9.28 1.87 -2.36
CA ALA A 26 10.24 2.44 -3.31
C ALA A 26 10.62 1.38 -4.36
N PRO A 27 10.70 1.73 -5.65
CA PRO A 27 10.76 3.09 -6.21
C PRO A 27 9.41 3.77 -6.52
N SER A 28 8.25 3.18 -6.16
CA SER A 28 6.95 3.83 -6.38
C SER A 28 6.68 4.95 -5.36
N HIS A 29 5.78 5.88 -5.70
CA HIS A 29 5.42 7.05 -4.90
C HIS A 29 3.93 7.02 -4.49
N PRO A 30 3.62 6.33 -3.38
CA PRO A 30 2.29 6.37 -2.77
C PRO A 30 1.76 7.80 -2.56
N GLN A 31 0.56 8.06 -3.06
CA GLN A 31 -0.14 9.34 -2.94
C GLN A 31 -1.02 9.39 -1.69
N LYS A 32 -1.74 8.29 -1.41
CA LYS A 32 -2.62 8.14 -0.25
C LYS A 32 -2.34 6.79 0.42
N ILE A 33 -2.40 6.77 1.75
CA ILE A 33 -2.29 5.55 2.54
C ILE A 33 -3.40 5.58 3.58
N LYS A 34 -4.28 4.58 3.54
CA LYS A 34 -5.32 4.37 4.56
C LYS A 34 -4.96 3.17 5.40
N LEU A 35 -4.87 3.39 6.70
CA LEU A 35 -4.49 2.36 7.66
C LEU A 35 -5.72 1.80 8.36
N PHE A 36 -5.83 0.48 8.35
CA PHE A 36 -6.80 -0.30 9.11
C PHE A 36 -6.05 -0.95 10.27
N THR A 37 -5.91 -0.21 11.35
CA THR A 37 -5.06 -0.58 12.50
C THR A 37 -5.48 -1.89 13.15
N TYR A 38 -6.77 -2.13 13.29
CA TYR A 38 -7.31 -3.37 13.85
C TYR A 38 -6.96 -4.61 13.02
N GLU A 39 -6.89 -4.46 11.70
CA GLU A 39 -6.60 -5.55 10.74
C GLU A 39 -5.10 -5.67 10.41
N ARG A 40 -4.27 -4.70 10.85
CA ARG A 40 -2.89 -4.48 10.35
C ARG A 40 -2.82 -4.50 8.83
N ARG A 41 -3.76 -3.81 8.22
CA ARG A 41 -3.92 -3.69 6.77
C ARG A 41 -3.76 -2.25 6.33
N ALA A 42 -3.14 -2.03 5.18
CA ALA A 42 -2.97 -0.73 4.57
C ALA A 42 -3.47 -0.77 3.12
N GLU A 43 -4.37 0.14 2.77
CA GLU A 43 -4.74 0.41 1.38
C GLU A 43 -3.88 1.58 0.89
N VAL A 44 -3.09 1.35 -0.15
CA VAL A 44 -2.12 2.30 -0.69
C VAL A 44 -2.51 2.68 -2.10
N ALA A 45 -2.72 3.97 -2.32
CA ALA A 45 -3.02 4.52 -3.64
C ALA A 45 -1.73 5.00 -4.31
N VAL A 46 -1.49 4.52 -5.53
CA VAL A 46 -0.39 4.98 -6.40
C VAL A 46 -0.94 5.52 -7.72
N PRO A 47 -0.17 6.33 -8.46
CA PRO A 47 -0.48 6.66 -9.85
C PRO A 47 -0.63 5.40 -10.71
N GLU A 48 -1.47 5.45 -11.76
CA GLU A 48 -1.78 4.28 -12.59
C GLU A 48 -0.55 3.75 -13.35
N ASP A 49 0.33 4.64 -13.79
CA ASP A 49 1.62 4.35 -14.41
C ASP A 49 2.64 3.73 -13.44
N GLU A 50 2.51 3.97 -12.14
CA GLU A 50 3.34 3.37 -11.10
C GLU A 50 2.75 2.09 -10.48
N LEU A 51 1.50 1.73 -10.80
CA LEU A 51 0.84 0.57 -10.20
C LEU A 51 1.63 -0.73 -10.37
N SER A 52 2.14 -0.97 -11.58
CA SER A 52 2.96 -2.14 -11.87
C SER A 52 4.29 -2.13 -11.11
N LEU A 53 4.88 -0.95 -10.95
CA LEU A 53 6.14 -0.74 -10.23
C LEU A 53 5.97 -1.02 -8.74
N ALA A 54 4.90 -0.48 -8.14
CA ALA A 54 4.55 -0.67 -6.73
C ALA A 54 4.29 -2.14 -6.40
N ILE A 55 3.56 -2.86 -7.27
CA ILE A 55 3.33 -4.31 -7.11
C ILE A 55 4.65 -5.09 -7.30
N GLY A 56 5.43 -4.70 -8.31
CA GLY A 56 6.66 -5.37 -8.72
C GLY A 56 6.41 -6.68 -9.46
N LYS A 57 7.46 -7.22 -10.09
CA LYS A 57 7.39 -8.47 -10.85
C LYS A 57 6.88 -9.62 -9.95
N ARG A 58 5.78 -10.27 -10.33
CA ARG A 58 5.12 -11.34 -9.53
C ARG A 58 4.68 -10.91 -8.12
N GLY A 59 4.48 -9.61 -7.91
CA GLY A 59 4.11 -9.06 -6.60
C GLY A 59 5.26 -9.06 -5.59
N ILE A 60 6.52 -9.21 -6.03
CA ILE A 60 7.66 -9.31 -5.11
C ILE A 60 7.80 -8.04 -4.27
N ASN A 61 7.62 -6.85 -4.86
CA ASN A 61 7.83 -5.59 -4.16
C ASN A 61 6.83 -5.41 -3.01
N VAL A 62 5.53 -5.55 -3.30
CA VAL A 62 4.49 -5.47 -2.26
C VAL A 62 4.65 -6.56 -1.19
N LYS A 63 5.12 -7.77 -1.56
CA LYS A 63 5.40 -8.85 -0.60
C LYS A 63 6.58 -8.54 0.31
N LEU A 64 7.66 -7.96 -0.22
CA LEU A 64 8.81 -7.53 0.56
C LEU A 64 8.42 -6.38 1.49
N ALA A 65 7.69 -5.39 0.99
CA ALA A 65 7.16 -4.30 1.80
C ALA A 65 6.27 -4.82 2.94
N SER A 66 5.36 -5.74 2.64
CA SER A 66 4.47 -6.35 3.65
C SER A 66 5.26 -7.10 4.73
N LYS A 67 6.31 -7.82 4.34
CA LYS A 67 7.18 -8.53 5.29
C LYS A 67 8.01 -7.57 6.14
N LEU A 68 8.53 -6.50 5.53
CA LEU A 68 9.38 -5.51 6.19
C LEU A 68 8.59 -4.71 7.23
N THR A 69 7.36 -4.32 6.91
CA THR A 69 6.52 -3.53 7.81
C THR A 69 5.71 -4.39 8.77
N GLY A 70 5.46 -5.66 8.43
CA GLY A 70 4.57 -6.55 9.17
C GLY A 70 3.07 -6.26 8.93
N TRP A 71 2.74 -5.53 7.87
CA TRP A 71 1.37 -5.17 7.49
C TRP A 71 0.95 -5.84 6.19
N HIS A 72 -0.34 -6.13 6.07
CA HIS A 72 -0.93 -6.49 4.79
C HIS A 72 -1.08 -5.22 3.94
N ILE A 73 -0.47 -5.18 2.75
CA ILE A 73 -0.48 -3.99 1.89
C ILE A 73 -1.24 -4.30 0.61
N ASP A 74 -2.35 -3.60 0.41
CA ASP A 74 -3.10 -3.58 -0.85
C ASP A 74 -2.71 -2.35 -1.64
N VAL A 75 -2.21 -2.55 -2.86
CA VAL A 75 -1.83 -1.46 -3.76
C VAL A 75 -2.92 -1.29 -4.80
N LEU A 76 -3.43 -0.08 -4.91
CA LEU A 76 -4.53 0.32 -5.78
C LEU A 76 -4.10 1.51 -6.64
N SER A 77 -4.70 1.65 -7.83
CA SER A 77 -4.62 2.93 -8.53
C SER A 77 -5.34 4.00 -7.72
N THR A 78 -4.96 5.27 -7.89
CA THR A 78 -5.64 6.38 -7.21
C THR A 78 -7.13 6.41 -7.56
N LYS A 79 -7.46 6.07 -8.81
CA LYS A 79 -8.85 5.95 -9.28
C LYS A 79 -9.63 4.85 -8.56
N ASP A 80 -9.04 3.66 -8.42
CA ASP A 80 -9.70 2.54 -7.74
C ASP A 80 -9.85 2.81 -6.25
N PHE A 81 -8.84 3.44 -5.64
CA PHE A 81 -8.90 3.87 -4.25
C PHE A 81 -10.05 4.85 -4.01
N GLU A 82 -10.19 5.89 -4.84
CA GLU A 82 -11.27 6.88 -4.72
C GLU A 82 -12.65 6.24 -4.89
N LYS A 83 -12.78 5.35 -5.88
CA LYS A 83 -14.02 4.60 -6.09
C LYS A 83 -14.39 3.72 -4.87
N LEU A 84 -13.42 3.05 -4.26
CA LEU A 84 -13.66 2.24 -3.06
C LEU A 84 -14.07 3.10 -1.86
N GLU A 85 -13.47 4.27 -1.69
CA GLU A 85 -13.85 5.20 -0.62
C GLU A 85 -15.26 5.76 -0.81
N GLU A 86 -15.65 6.13 -2.04
CA GLU A 86 -17.02 6.55 -2.34
C GLU A 86 -18.06 5.45 -2.05
N LEU A 87 -17.75 4.19 -2.40
CA LEU A 87 -18.63 3.06 -2.11
C LEU A 87 -18.76 2.84 -0.60
N ARG A 88 -17.66 2.94 0.15
CA ARG A 88 -17.64 2.81 1.60
C ARG A 88 -18.43 3.93 2.30
N GLN A 89 -18.37 5.16 1.78
CA GLN A 89 -19.18 6.29 2.27
C GLN A 89 -20.68 6.04 2.07
N LYS A 90 -21.08 5.63 0.86
CA LYS A 90 -22.50 5.33 0.54
C LYS A 90 -23.07 4.21 1.42
N GLN A 91 -22.27 3.18 1.72
CA GLN A 91 -22.70 2.08 2.60
C GLN A 91 -22.95 2.56 4.03
N ASN A 92 -22.06 3.41 4.56
CA ASN A 92 -22.21 3.96 5.91
C ASN A 92 -23.45 4.88 6.01
N GLU A 93 -23.73 5.67 4.97
CA GLU A 93 -24.92 6.53 4.91
C GLU A 93 -26.22 5.72 4.87
N GLN A 94 -26.25 4.61 4.12
CA GLN A 94 -27.40 3.71 4.06
C GLN A 94 -27.66 3.05 5.41
N GLN A 95 -26.63 2.54 6.07
CA GLN A 95 -26.75 1.91 7.40
C GLN A 95 -27.25 2.90 8.47
N ASN A 96 -26.76 4.14 8.45
CA ASN A 96 -27.21 5.17 9.39
C ASN A 96 -28.62 5.73 9.10
N SER A 97 -29.21 5.40 7.94
CA SER A 97 -30.57 5.80 7.58
C SER A 97 -31.64 4.75 7.90
N GLU A 98 -31.20 3.53 8.23
CA GLU A 98 -32.07 2.39 8.58
C GLU A 98 -32.20 2.20 10.12
N ASP A 99 -31.37 2.90 10.90
CA ASP A 99 -31.44 3.03 12.37
C ASP A 99 -32.20 4.31 12.79
#